data_AF-A0A1X1DHQ4-F1
#
_entry.id   AF-A0A1X1DHQ4-F1
#
_cell.length_a   1.000
_cell.length_b   1.000
_cell.length_c   1.000
_cell.angle_alpha   90.00
_cell.angle_beta   90.00
_cell.angle_gamma   90.00
#
_symmetry.space_group_name_H-M   'P 1'
#
loop_
_entity.id
_entity.type
_entity.pdbx_description
1 polymer ?
#
loop_
_entity_poly.entity_id
_entity_poly.type
_entity_poly.pdbx_seq_one_letter_code
_entity_poly.pdbx_strand_id
1 'polypeptide(L)' 'MSNEIAHPSNSPKQAALQLVIELVRAGKLSPMQGDASNMISIYEQFRTHFEAEKKKESSDSAIS' A
#
# COMPACT_ATOMS: atom_id res chain seq x y z
N MET A 1 11.79 9.93 -16.21
CA MET A 1 11.41 8.55 -15.84
C MET A 1 10.00 8.62 -15.29
N SER A 2 9.05 8.00 -15.98
CA SER A 2 7.67 7.92 -15.53
C SER A 2 7.66 7.16 -14.21
N ASN A 3 7.33 7.80 -13.10
CA ASN A 3 7.02 7.10 -11.85
C ASN A 3 5.70 6.36 -12.09
N GLU A 4 5.76 5.20 -12.75
CA GLU A 4 4.60 4.33 -12.87
C GLU A 4 4.15 3.99 -11.45
N ILE A 5 2.94 4.45 -11.11
CA ILE A 5 2.33 4.17 -9.83
C ILE A 5 2.17 2.65 -9.76
N ALA A 6 2.81 2.02 -8.78
CA ALA A 6 2.71 0.58 -8.59
C ALA A 6 1.23 0.19 -8.43
N HIS A 7 0.72 -0.61 -9.36
CA HIS A 7 -0.67 -1.04 -9.31
C HIS A 7 -0.84 -2.10 -8.20
N PRO A 8 -1.81 -1.97 -7.29
CA PRO A 8 -1.98 -2.88 -6.15
C PRO A 8 -2.13 -4.36 -6.51
N SER A 9 -2.75 -4.66 -7.65
CA SER A 9 -2.93 -6.04 -8.15
C SER A 9 -1.61 -6.68 -8.60
N ASN A 10 -0.69 -5.90 -9.16
CA ASN A 10 0.60 -6.39 -9.66
C ASN A 10 1.64 -6.43 -8.53
N SER A 11 1.74 -5.33 -7.77
CA SER A 11 2.79 -5.11 -6.77
C SER A 11 2.20 -4.51 -5.48
N PRO A 12 1.42 -5.28 -4.71
CA PRO A 12 0.66 -4.78 -3.56
C PRO A 12 1.54 -4.11 -2.50
N LYS A 13 2.71 -4.68 -2.21
CA LYS A 13 3.66 -4.12 -1.24
C LYS A 13 4.21 -2.76 -1.68
N GLN A 14 4.55 -2.64 -2.97
CA GLN A 14 5.10 -1.41 -3.52
C GLN A 14 4.02 -0.32 -3.62
N ALA A 15 2.78 -0.69 -3.94
CA ALA A 15 1.63 0.21 -3.91
C ALA A 15 1.36 0.75 -2.50
N ALA A 16 1.38 -0.13 -1.48
CA ALA A 16 1.22 0.27 -0.08
C ALA A 16 2.32 1.23 0.38
N LEU A 17 3.58 0.95 0.05
CA LEU A 17 4.71 1.82 0.36
C LEU A 17 4.57 3.19 -0.31
N GLN A 18 4.21 3.22 -1.60
CA GLN A 18 4.00 4.47 -2.33
C GLN A 18 2.92 5.33 -1.67
N LEU A 19 1.79 4.75 -1.25
CA LEU A 19 0.73 5.49 -0.56
C LEU A 19 1.21 6.10 0.75
N VAL A 20 1.97 5.36 1.55
CA VAL A 20 2.54 5.91 2.79
C VAL A 20 3.49 7.07 2.51
N ILE A 21 4.34 6.95 1.48
CA ILE A 21 5.23 8.04 1.04
C ILE A 21 4.44 9.27 0.61
N GLU A 22 3.38 9.11 -0.18
CA GLU A 22 2.54 10.23 -0.62
C GLU A 22 1.79 10.88 0.54
N LEU A 23 1.33 10.09 1.51
CA LEU A 23 0.68 10.62 2.73
C LEU A 23 1.66 11.45 3.58
N VAL A 24 2.91 11.00 3.71
CA VAL A 24 3.97 11.78 4.36
C VAL A 24 4.24 13.06 3.57
N ARG A 25 4.40 12.97 2.25
CA ARG A 25 4.65 14.12 1.37
C ARG A 25 3.51 15.15 1.43
N ALA A 26 2.27 14.68 1.54
CA ALA A 26 1.08 15.52 1.69
C ALA A 26 0.90 16.10 3.11
N GLY A 27 1.83 15.82 4.04
CA GLY A 27 1.75 16.26 5.42
C GLY A 27 0.62 15.61 6.23
N LYS A 28 0.05 14.50 5.74
CA LYS A 28 -0.99 13.72 6.44
C LYS A 28 -0.39 12.75 7.46
N LEU A 29 0.89 12.40 7.30
CA LEU A 29 1.67 11.62 8.26
C LEU A 29 2.95 12.37 8.61
N SER A 30 3.24 12.51 9.90
CA SER A 30 4.46 13.17 10.38
C SER A 30 5.47 12.13 10.87
N PRO A 31 6.68 12.06 10.28
CA PRO A 31 7.72 11.14 10.74
C PRO A 31 8.46 11.62 12.01
N MET A 32 8.22 12.85 12.46
CA MET A 32 9.04 13.52 13.48
C MET A 32 8.47 13.50 14.91
N GLN A 33 7.28 12.94 15.13
CA GLN A 33 6.63 12.97 16.46
C GLN A 33 6.89 11.73 17.34
N GLY A 34 8.06 11.11 17.20
CA GLY A 34 8.63 10.23 18.22
C GLY A 34 8.25 8.75 18.17
N ASP A 35 7.29 8.36 17.32
CA ASP A 35 7.00 6.94 17.11
C ASP A 35 6.61 6.63 15.65
N ALA A 36 7.48 5.88 14.96
CA ALA A 36 7.22 5.39 13.62
C ALA A 36 6.16 4.28 13.57
N SER A 37 5.70 3.77 14.72
CA SER A 37 4.71 2.69 14.81
C SER A 37 3.42 3.01 14.06
N ASN A 38 2.99 4.27 14.05
CA ASN A 38 1.82 4.67 13.27
C ASN A 38 2.04 4.49 11.76
N MET A 39 3.20 4.89 11.23
CA MET A 39 3.54 4.73 9.81
C MET A 39 3.64 3.25 9.43
N ILE A 40 4.24 2.44 10.32
CA ILE A 40 4.34 0.99 10.13
C ILE A 40 2.95 0.35 10.13
N SER A 41 2.09 0.72 11.08
CA SER A 41 0.72 0.21 11.15
C SER A 41 -0.08 0.54 9.89
N ILE A 42 0.02 1.77 9.40
CA ILE A 42 -0.68 2.21 8.18
C ILE A 42 -0.17 1.46 6.95
N TYR A 43 1.14 1.28 6.83
CA TYR A 43 1.73 0.46 5.76
C TYR A 43 1.18 -0.97 5.79
N GLU A 44 1.16 -1.62 6.95
CA GLU A 44 0.68 -3.00 7.09
C GLU A 44 -0.81 -3.13 6.78
N GLN A 45 -1.62 -2.12 7.12
CA GLN A 45 -3.05 -2.08 6.77
C GLN A 45 -3.25 -2.04 5.24
N PHE A 46 -2.56 -1.13 4.53
CA PHE A 46 -2.64 -1.07 3.07
C PHE A 46 -2.12 -2.34 2.41
N ARG A 47 -0.99 -2.87 2.89
CA ARG A 47 -0.41 -4.12 2.37
C ARG A 47 -1.39 -5.27 2.50
N THR A 48 -1.98 -5.45 3.68
CA THR A 48 -2.93 -6.52 3.96
C THR A 48 -4.17 -6.40 3.07
N HIS A 49 -4.69 -5.18 2.91
CA HIS A 49 -5.84 -4.94 2.04
C HIS A 49 -5.53 -5.30 0.58
N PHE A 50 -4.41 -4.83 0.03
CA PHE A 50 -4.04 -5.11 -1.36
C PHE A 50 -3.70 -6.58 -1.61
N GLU A 51 -3.05 -7.24 -0.65
CA GLU A 51 -2.80 -8.69 -0.74
C GLU A 51 -4.10 -9.50 -0.68
N ALA A 52 -5.11 -9.07 0.08
CA ALA A 52 -6.41 -9.72 0.14
C ALA A 52 -7.20 -9.54 -1.17
N GLU A 53 -7.22 -8.34 -1.73
CA GLU A 53 -7.92 -8.06 -3.00
C GLU A 53 -7.29 -8.82 -4.17
N LYS A 54 -5.95 -8.87 -4.24
CA LYS A 54 -5.23 -9.70 -5.24
C LYS A 54 -5.62 -11.18 -5.16
N LYS A 55 -5.80 -11.71 -3.95
CA LYS A 55 -6.23 -13.10 -3.75
C LYS A 55 -7.67 -13.32 -4.25
N LYS A 56 -8.58 -12.37 -4.00
CA LYS A 56 -9.95 -12.45 -4.52
C LYS A 56 -10.01 -12.41 -6.05
N GLU A 57 -9.25 -11.50 -6.68
CA GLU A 57 -9.15 -11.45 -8.15
C GLU A 57 -8.66 -12.78 -8.74
N SER A 58 -7.67 -13.42 -8.09
CA SER A 58 -7.17 -14.72 -8.53
C SER A 58 -8.18 -15.87 -8.33
N SER A 59 -9.04 -15.81 -7.30
CA SER A 59 -10.07 -16.83 -7.09
C SER A 59 -11.25 -16.67 -8.03
N ASP A 60 -11.69 -15.44 -8.33
CA ASP A 60 -12.78 -15.21 -9.29
C ASP A 60 -12.37 -15.55 -10.73
N SER A 61 -11.11 -15.27 -11.09
CA SER A 61 -10.58 -15.60 -12.42
C SER A 61 -10.40 -17.10 -12.66
N ALA A 62 -10.31 -17.92 -11.60
CA ALA A 62 -10.15 -19.37 -11.70
C ALA A 62 -11.49 -20.13 -11.84
N ILE A 63 -12.62 -19.44 -11.64
CA ILE A 63 -13.97 -20.03 -11.67
C ILE A 63 -14.69 -19.69 -12.99
N SER A 64 -14.08 -18.91 -13.89
CA SER A 64 -14.63 -18.53 -15.20
C SER A 64 -14.04 -19.33 -16.36
#